data_AF-A0A0B1SHD2-F1
#
_entry.id   AF-A0A0B1SHD2-F1
#
_cell.length_a   1.000
_cell.length_b   1.000
_cell.length_c   1.000
_cell.angle_alpha   90.00
_cell.angle_beta   90.00
_cell.angle_gamma   90.00
#
_symmetry.space_group_name_H-M   'P 1'
#
loop_
_entity.id
_entity.type
_entity.pdbx_description
1 polymer ?
#
loop_
_entity_poly.entity_id
_entity_poly.type
_entity_poly.pdbx_seq_one_letter_code
_entity_poly.pdbx_strand_id
1 'polypeptide(L)'
;MVTGSGGRVGNAIAGHMGIGKVTFTGSTDIGKVVMTSAAQSNVKRVTLELGGKSPNIVFADADLDLATRIVHHGLFLNQGQTCCNGTRVFVEGKIYDQFIAKSKELAQKRVLGDPFDPITDQGPQIDEAQVKIISDYVESGIKEGAKLVCGK
;
A
#
# COMPACT_ATOMS: atom_id res chain seq x y z
N MET A 1 -25.10 -8.15 5.82
CA MET A 1 -23.68 -8.13 6.25
C MET A 1 -23.44 -9.33 7.15
N VAL A 2 -22.40 -10.11 6.89
CA VAL A 2 -22.03 -11.29 7.70
C VAL A 2 -20.57 -11.12 8.10
N THR A 3 -20.26 -11.22 9.40
CA THR A 3 -18.90 -11.07 9.93
C THR A 3 -18.31 -12.43 10.28
N GLY A 4 -16.99 -12.57 10.13
CA GLY A 4 -16.25 -13.80 10.43
C GLY A 4 -14.93 -13.86 9.67
N SER A 5 -14.15 -14.92 9.89
CA SER A 5 -12.86 -15.07 9.22
C SER A 5 -13.01 -15.29 7.71
N GLY A 6 -12.09 -14.72 6.93
CA GLY A 6 -12.06 -14.90 5.48
C GLY A 6 -11.95 -16.38 5.07
N GLY A 7 -11.14 -17.17 5.80
CA GLY A 7 -10.99 -18.60 5.54
C GLY A 7 -12.25 -19.44 5.78
N ARG A 8 -13.21 -18.95 6.57
CA ARG A 8 -14.50 -19.63 6.80
C ARG A 8 -15.61 -19.02 5.95
N VAL A 9 -15.90 -17.74 6.17
CA VAL A 9 -17.02 -17.04 5.52
C VAL A 9 -16.70 -16.79 4.05
N GLY A 10 -15.50 -16.29 3.75
CA GLY A 10 -15.08 -16.01 2.38
C GLY A 10 -15.03 -17.25 1.51
N ASN A 11 -14.48 -18.36 2.02
CA ASN A 11 -14.44 -19.64 1.29
C ASN A 11 -15.84 -20.21 1.05
N ALA A 12 -16.73 -20.16 2.05
CA ALA A 12 -18.12 -20.58 1.87
C ALA A 12 -18.81 -19.77 0.76
N ILE A 13 -18.61 -18.44 0.73
CA ILE A 13 -19.15 -17.56 -0.31
C ILE A 13 -18.54 -17.89 -1.68
N ALA A 14 -17.21 -18.00 -1.77
CA ALA A 14 -16.51 -18.23 -3.04
C ALA A 14 -16.87 -19.58 -3.68
N GLY A 15 -17.10 -20.62 -2.87
CA GLY A 15 -17.46 -21.96 -3.32
C GLY A 15 -18.97 -22.23 -3.45
N HIS A 16 -19.85 -21.36 -2.97
CA HIS A 16 -21.28 -21.65 -2.94
C HIS A 16 -21.88 -21.76 -4.36
N MET A 17 -22.66 -22.83 -4.62
CA MET A 17 -23.28 -23.09 -5.93
C MET A 17 -24.42 -22.10 -6.27
N GLY A 18 -25.08 -21.55 -5.25
CA GLY A 18 -26.15 -20.56 -5.40
C GLY A 18 -25.67 -19.11 -5.61
N ILE A 19 -24.36 -18.84 -5.59
CA ILE A 19 -23.83 -17.48 -5.78
C ILE A 19 -23.35 -17.34 -7.23
N GLY A 20 -23.85 -16.32 -7.94
CA GLY A 20 -23.54 -16.10 -9.36
C GLY A 20 -22.32 -15.21 -9.65
N LYS A 21 -21.87 -14.42 -8.66
CA LYS A 21 -20.71 -13.52 -8.78
C LYS A 21 -20.02 -13.30 -7.43
N VAL A 22 -18.70 -13.17 -7.46
CA VAL A 22 -17.88 -12.71 -6.33
C VAL A 22 -17.03 -11.51 -6.75
N THR A 23 -16.92 -10.52 -5.86
CA THR A 23 -15.96 -9.43 -5.96
C THR A 23 -15.07 -9.47 -4.72
N PHE A 24 -13.76 -9.41 -4.90
CA PHE A 24 -12.79 -9.51 -3.81
C PHE A 24 -11.71 -8.43 -3.97
N THR A 25 -11.40 -7.78 -2.85
CA THR A 25 -10.29 -6.84 -2.72
C THR A 25 -9.41 -7.28 -1.57
N GLY A 26 -8.11 -7.44 -1.80
CA GLY A 26 -7.18 -7.95 -0.80
C GLY A 26 -5.84 -8.39 -1.39
N SER A 27 -5.15 -9.32 -0.72
CA SER A 27 -3.86 -9.79 -1.22
C SER A 27 -4.00 -10.69 -2.45
N THR A 28 -2.98 -10.67 -3.30
CA THR A 28 -2.93 -11.50 -4.52
C THR A 28 -3.06 -12.98 -4.22
N ASP A 29 -2.47 -13.45 -3.11
CA ASP A 29 -2.52 -14.87 -2.75
C ASP A 29 -3.91 -15.33 -2.34
N ILE A 30 -4.67 -14.49 -1.62
CA ILE A 30 -6.07 -14.79 -1.32
C ILE A 30 -6.95 -14.65 -2.57
N GLY A 31 -6.65 -13.70 -3.46
CA GLY A 31 -7.32 -13.58 -4.76
C GLY A 31 -7.25 -14.87 -5.58
N LYS A 32 -6.08 -15.53 -5.60
CA LYS A 32 -5.91 -16.86 -6.25
C LYS A 32 -6.81 -17.92 -5.62
N VAL A 33 -6.93 -17.94 -4.29
CA VAL A 33 -7.83 -18.87 -3.58
C VAL A 33 -9.28 -18.62 -3.98
N VAL A 34 -9.73 -17.37 -3.95
CA VAL A 34 -11.10 -16.98 -4.35
C VAL A 34 -11.41 -17.41 -5.78
N MET A 35 -10.50 -17.13 -6.72
CA MET A 35 -10.64 -17.53 -8.12
C MET A 35 -10.71 -19.05 -8.29
N THR A 36 -9.87 -19.79 -7.55
CA THR A 36 -9.85 -21.25 -7.58
C THR A 36 -11.17 -21.84 -7.07
N SER A 37 -11.66 -21.36 -5.92
CA SER A 37 -12.95 -21.82 -5.37
C SER A 37 -14.13 -21.48 -6.27
N ALA A 38 -14.11 -20.33 -6.93
CA ALA A 38 -15.12 -19.96 -7.91
C ALA A 38 -15.10 -20.90 -9.14
N ALA A 39 -13.91 -21.24 -9.65
CA ALA A 39 -13.73 -22.15 -10.77
C ALA A 39 -14.16 -23.59 -10.43
N GLN A 40 -13.82 -24.08 -9.23
CA GLN A 40 -14.15 -25.43 -8.77
C GLN A 40 -15.64 -25.66 -8.44
N SER A 41 -16.44 -24.59 -8.36
CA SER A 41 -17.86 -24.67 -8.00
C SER A 41 -18.75 -24.57 -9.23
N ASN A 42 -19.24 -23.37 -9.55
CA ASN A 42 -20.18 -23.12 -10.66
C ASN A 42 -19.61 -22.16 -11.72
N VAL A 43 -18.30 -21.94 -11.73
CA VAL A 43 -17.60 -21.03 -12.66
C VAL A 43 -18.23 -19.63 -12.63
N LYS A 44 -18.58 -19.16 -11.42
CA LYS A 44 -19.17 -17.84 -11.19
C LYS A 44 -18.27 -16.72 -11.69
N ARG A 45 -18.86 -15.58 -12.04
CA ARG A 45 -18.10 -14.38 -12.43
C ARG A 45 -17.26 -13.89 -11.25
N VAL A 46 -16.02 -13.49 -11.50
CA VAL A 46 -15.09 -12.99 -10.47
C VAL A 46 -14.51 -11.63 -10.88
N THR A 47 -14.45 -10.70 -9.93
CA THR A 47 -13.69 -9.44 -10.03
C THR A 47 -12.69 -9.41 -8.88
N LEU A 48 -11.41 -9.15 -9.18
CA LEU A 48 -10.31 -9.16 -8.21
C LEU A 48 -9.54 -7.84 -8.28
N GLU A 49 -9.47 -7.13 -7.16
CA GLU A 49 -8.59 -5.98 -6.96
C GLU A 49 -7.49 -6.38 -5.96
N LEU A 50 -6.27 -6.57 -6.45
CA LEU A 50 -5.21 -7.27 -5.71
C LEU A 50 -4.03 -6.34 -5.37
N GLY A 51 -2.90 -6.93 -4.99
CA GLY A 51 -1.71 -6.18 -4.61
C GLY A 51 -1.08 -5.43 -5.79
N GLY A 52 -0.57 -4.23 -5.51
CA GLY A 52 0.19 -3.40 -6.44
C GLY A 52 1.59 -3.09 -5.94
N LYS A 53 2.47 -2.66 -6.85
CA LYS A 53 3.78 -2.07 -6.54
C LYS A 53 4.02 -0.84 -7.42
N SER A 54 3.08 0.09 -7.35
CA SER A 54 2.93 1.18 -8.32
C SER A 54 4.14 2.13 -8.33
N PRO A 55 4.65 2.51 -9.50
CA PRO A 55 5.71 3.49 -9.64
C PRO A 55 5.16 4.93 -9.73
N ASN A 56 5.89 5.88 -9.14
CA ASN A 56 5.88 7.29 -9.50
C ASN A 56 7.16 7.58 -10.28
N ILE A 57 7.08 8.32 -11.38
CA ILE A 57 8.23 8.66 -12.22
C ILE A 57 8.29 10.19 -12.33
N VAL A 58 9.39 10.80 -11.90
CA VAL A 58 9.61 12.24 -11.84
C VAL A 58 10.75 12.62 -12.78
N PHE A 59 10.42 13.30 -13.87
CA PHE A 59 11.38 13.83 -14.84
C PHE A 59 11.91 15.19 -14.42
N ALA A 60 13.07 15.58 -14.94
CA ALA A 60 13.75 16.83 -14.59
C ALA A 60 13.02 18.09 -15.07
N ASP A 61 12.08 17.95 -16.01
CA ASP A 61 11.22 19.04 -16.50
C ASP A 61 9.91 19.19 -15.71
N ALA A 62 9.67 18.33 -14.71
CA ALA A 62 8.54 18.46 -13.81
C ALA A 62 8.72 19.64 -12.84
N ASP A 63 7.60 20.23 -12.40
CA ASP A 63 7.60 21.08 -11.22
C ASP A 63 7.98 20.24 -10.00
N LEU A 64 9.21 20.41 -9.53
CA LEU A 64 9.79 19.60 -8.47
C LEU A 64 9.02 19.75 -7.14
N ASP A 65 8.56 20.95 -6.80
CA ASP A 65 7.85 21.20 -5.56
C ASP A 65 6.45 20.59 -5.56
N LEU A 66 5.76 20.66 -6.70
CA LEU A 66 4.50 19.98 -6.89
C LEU A 66 4.69 18.45 -6.90
N ALA A 67 5.68 17.95 -7.64
CA ALA A 67 5.96 16.53 -7.77
C ALA A 67 6.29 15.89 -6.41
N THR A 68 7.19 16.50 -5.62
CA THR A 68 7.55 15.99 -4.29
C THR A 68 6.33 15.95 -3.35
N ARG A 69 5.46 16.97 -3.36
CA ARG A 69 4.22 16.95 -2.56
C ARG A 69 3.24 15.87 -2.99
N ILE A 70 3.01 15.69 -4.29
CA ILE A 70 2.10 14.65 -4.82
C ILE A 70 2.62 13.26 -4.48
N VAL A 71 3.92 13.01 -4.68
CA VAL A 71 4.54 11.73 -4.36
C VAL A 71 4.41 11.41 -2.86
N HIS A 72 4.66 12.39 -1.99
CA HIS A 72 4.49 12.21 -0.54
C HIS A 72 3.04 11.92 -0.18
N HIS A 73 2.10 12.73 -0.66
CA HIS A 73 0.68 12.50 -0.42
C HIS A 73 0.25 11.10 -0.88
N GLY A 74 0.62 10.70 -2.10
CA GLY A 74 0.27 9.42 -2.68
C GLY A 74 0.95 8.20 -2.03
N LEU A 75 1.99 8.38 -1.22
CA LEU A 75 2.58 7.30 -0.44
C LEU A 75 2.05 7.26 1.00
N PHE A 76 1.90 8.43 1.62
CA PHE A 76 1.64 8.56 3.05
C PHE A 76 0.16 8.69 3.42
N LEU A 77 -0.72 8.84 2.42
CA LEU A 77 -2.18 8.73 2.59
C LEU A 77 -2.52 7.41 3.28
N ASN A 78 -3.45 7.47 4.25
CA ASN A 78 -3.87 6.33 5.07
C ASN A 78 -2.69 5.53 5.67
N GLN A 79 -1.66 6.25 6.13
CA GLN A 79 -0.44 5.67 6.73
C GLN A 79 0.30 4.68 5.81
N GLY A 80 0.12 4.80 4.49
CA GLY A 80 0.71 3.86 3.53
C GLY A 80 -0.17 2.65 3.19
N GLN A 81 -1.36 2.55 3.77
CA GLN A 81 -2.24 1.38 3.68
C GLN A 81 -3.34 1.61 2.62
N THR A 82 -2.93 1.84 1.37
CA THR A 82 -3.85 2.01 0.24
C THR A 82 -3.31 1.28 -0.98
N CYS A 83 -4.20 0.59 -1.71
CA CYS A 83 -3.83 -0.32 -2.79
C CYS A 83 -3.11 0.36 -3.97
N CYS A 84 -3.41 1.63 -4.23
CA CYS A 84 -2.84 2.40 -5.33
C CYS A 84 -1.63 3.26 -4.94
N ASN A 85 -1.07 3.08 -3.74
CA ASN A 85 0.05 3.90 -3.29
C ASN A 85 1.27 3.80 -4.21
N GLY A 86 1.93 4.94 -4.38
CA GLY A 86 3.15 5.08 -5.17
C GLY A 86 4.39 4.49 -4.46
N THR A 87 4.39 3.19 -4.26
CA THR A 87 5.38 2.45 -3.43
C THR A 87 6.83 2.48 -3.94
N ARG A 88 7.07 2.96 -5.16
CA ARG A 88 8.41 3.16 -5.73
C ARG A 88 8.46 4.50 -6.43
N VAL A 89 9.53 5.26 -6.24
CA VAL A 89 9.71 6.57 -6.87
C VAL A 89 10.98 6.53 -7.69
N PHE A 90 10.86 6.79 -8.98
CA PHE A 90 11.98 6.93 -9.92
C PHE A 90 12.15 8.42 -10.22
N VAL A 91 13.36 8.92 -10.06
CA VAL A 91 13.67 10.35 -10.23
C VAL A 91 14.80 10.50 -11.22
N GLU A 92 14.65 11.39 -12.19
CA GLU A 92 15.71 11.67 -13.16
C GLU A 92 16.96 12.22 -12.45
N GLY A 93 18.14 11.70 -12.81
CA GLY A 93 19.39 11.95 -12.09
C GLY A 93 19.73 13.42 -11.86
N LYS A 94 19.36 14.32 -12.79
CA LYS A 94 19.61 15.76 -12.69
C LYS A 94 18.95 16.43 -11.46
N ILE A 95 17.82 15.89 -11.00
CA ILE A 95 17.03 16.46 -9.89
C ILE A 95 17.01 15.56 -8.65
N TYR A 96 17.76 14.44 -8.66
CA TYR A 96 17.71 13.41 -7.62
C TYR A 96 18.01 13.98 -6.22
N ASP A 97 19.15 14.65 -6.04
CA ASP A 97 19.56 15.14 -4.72
C ASP A 97 18.59 16.19 -4.16
N GLN A 98 18.07 17.06 -5.04
CA GLN A 98 17.07 18.07 -4.66
C GLN A 98 15.74 17.43 -4.26
N PHE A 99 15.30 16.42 -5.01
CA PHE A 99 14.10 15.64 -4.67
C PHE A 99 14.24 14.95 -3.31
N ILE A 100 15.39 14.31 -3.04
CA ILE A 100 15.65 13.65 -1.76
C ILE A 100 15.66 14.66 -0.61
N ALA A 101 16.30 15.82 -0.78
CA ALA A 101 16.34 16.85 0.25
C ALA A 101 14.93 17.37 0.61
N LYS A 102 14.12 17.71 -0.40
CA LYS A 102 12.71 18.12 -0.21
C LYS A 102 11.86 17.01 0.39
N SER A 103 12.07 15.78 -0.05
CA SER A 103 11.35 14.61 0.48
C SER A 103 11.64 14.38 1.96
N LYS A 104 12.90 14.51 2.37
CA LYS A 104 13.29 14.42 3.78
C LYS A 104 12.59 15.49 4.62
N GLU A 105 12.57 16.73 4.14
CA GLU A 105 11.93 17.84 4.85
C GLU A 105 10.43 17.59 5.07
N LEU A 106 9.71 17.13 4.04
CA LEU A 106 8.29 16.78 4.16
C LEU A 106 8.06 15.63 5.14
N ALA A 107 8.85 14.56 5.07
CA ALA A 107 8.72 13.42 5.97
C ALA A 107 8.95 13.82 7.44
N GLN A 108 9.93 14.69 7.70
CA GLN A 108 10.26 15.13 9.06
C GLN A 108 9.22 16.10 9.65
N LYS A 109 8.48 16.83 8.81
CA LYS A 109 7.43 17.76 9.24
C LYS A 109 6.12 17.07 9.63
N ARG A 110 5.97 15.78 9.30
CA ARG A 110 4.72 15.05 9.47
C ARG A 110 4.40 14.84 10.95
N VAL A 111 3.21 15.22 11.38
CA VAL A 111 2.77 15.06 12.78
C VAL A 111 2.23 13.64 12.99
N LEU A 112 2.92 12.84 13.81
CA LEU A 112 2.45 11.54 14.25
C LEU A 112 1.67 11.66 15.56
N GLY A 113 0.52 10.98 15.67
CA GLY A 113 -0.30 11.13 16.86
C GLY A 113 -1.59 10.32 16.88
N ASP A 114 -2.47 10.70 17.80
CA ASP A 114 -3.82 10.15 17.92
C ASP A 114 -4.62 10.49 16.65
N PRO A 115 -5.27 9.51 15.98
CA PRO A 115 -6.09 9.78 14.80
C PRO A 115 -7.31 10.68 15.06
N PHE A 116 -7.71 10.90 16.32
CA PHE A 116 -8.78 11.83 16.69
C PHE A 116 -8.29 13.25 16.95
N ASP A 117 -6.98 13.48 17.02
CA ASP A 117 -6.43 14.82 17.14
C ASP A 117 -6.41 15.51 15.75
N PRO A 118 -7.07 16.67 15.57
CA PRO A 118 -7.12 17.37 14.29
C PRO A 118 -5.75 17.84 13.76
N ILE A 119 -4.69 17.86 14.58
CA ILE A 119 -3.35 18.21 14.11
C ILE A 119 -2.54 17.01 13.61
N THR A 120 -3.04 15.78 13.78
CA THR A 120 -2.33 14.56 13.38
C THR A 120 -2.40 14.36 11.86
N ASP A 121 -1.23 14.26 11.22
CA ASP A 121 -1.10 13.85 9.82
C ASP A 121 -1.02 12.32 9.66
N GLN A 122 -0.45 11.62 10.66
CA GLN A 122 -0.16 10.19 10.58
C GLN A 122 -0.54 9.47 11.89
N GLY A 123 -1.62 8.69 11.86
CA GLY A 123 -1.98 7.75 12.92
C GLY A 123 -1.16 6.44 12.90
N PRO A 124 -1.58 5.44 13.70
CA PRO A 124 -0.89 4.15 13.76
C PRO A 124 -1.12 3.30 12.51
N GLN A 125 -0.29 2.27 12.33
CA GLN A 125 -0.62 1.16 11.43
C GLN A 125 -1.79 0.35 12.01
N ILE A 126 -2.45 -0.45 11.16
CA ILE A 126 -3.67 -1.17 11.55
C ILE A 126 -3.42 -2.21 12.67
N ASP A 127 -2.27 -2.88 12.65
CA ASP A 127 -1.88 -3.87 13.65
C ASP A 127 -0.35 -4.06 13.72
N GLU A 128 0.10 -4.80 14.74
CA GLU A 128 1.51 -5.12 14.99
C GLU A 128 2.16 -5.94 13.87
N ALA A 129 1.38 -6.82 13.22
CA ALA A 129 1.90 -7.65 12.14
C ALA A 129 2.31 -6.79 10.95
N GLN A 130 1.50 -5.77 10.63
CA GLN A 130 1.82 -4.80 9.59
C GLN A 130 3.02 -3.92 9.96
N VAL A 131 3.15 -3.50 11.23
CA VAL A 131 4.35 -2.79 11.71
C VAL A 131 5.59 -3.63 11.47
N LYS A 132 5.56 -4.91 11.87
CA LYS A 132 6.69 -5.82 11.68
C LYS A 132 7.07 -5.98 10.20
N ILE A 133 6.10 -6.15 9.29
CA ILE A 133 6.36 -6.24 7.85
C ILE A 133 7.09 -4.99 7.34
N ILE A 134 6.65 -3.80 7.77
CA ILE A 134 7.29 -2.53 7.37
C ILE A 134 8.73 -2.47 7.90
N SER A 135 8.95 -2.80 9.17
CA SER A 135 10.29 -2.83 9.78
C SER A 135 11.21 -3.82 9.07
N ASP A 136 10.74 -5.03 8.76
CA ASP A 136 11.51 -6.03 8.03
C ASP A 136 11.94 -5.51 6.63
N TYR A 137 11.08 -4.74 5.94
CA TYR A 137 11.43 -4.11 4.65
C TYR A 137 12.46 -2.98 4.78
N VAL A 138 12.40 -2.18 5.85
CA VAL A 138 13.41 -1.14 6.12
C VAL A 138 14.77 -1.79 6.39
N GLU A 139 14.79 -2.82 7.24
CA GLU A 139 16.00 -3.58 7.57
C GLU A 139 16.59 -4.27 6.34
N SER A 140 15.78 -4.93 5.52
CA SER A 140 16.25 -5.57 4.29
C SER A 140 16.85 -4.56 3.32
N GLY A 141 16.21 -3.40 3.15
CA GLY A 141 16.71 -2.31 2.31
C GLY A 141 18.09 -1.84 2.76
N ILE A 142 18.29 -1.60 4.06
CA ILE A 142 19.59 -1.19 4.60
C ILE A 142 20.64 -2.29 4.38
N LYS A 143 20.30 -3.55 4.65
CA LYS A 143 21.19 -4.70 4.47
C LYS A 143 21.63 -4.88 3.01
N GLU A 144 20.76 -4.56 2.07
CA GLU A 144 21.00 -4.63 0.63
C GLU A 144 21.70 -3.37 0.07
N GLY A 145 22.02 -2.39 0.92
CA GLY A 145 22.83 -1.22 0.57
C GLY A 145 22.02 0.06 0.28
N ALA A 146 20.71 0.06 0.52
CA ALA A 146 19.93 1.30 0.47
C ALA A 146 20.29 2.22 1.65
N LYS A 147 20.24 3.53 1.42
CA LYS A 147 20.50 4.55 2.44
C LYS A 147 19.18 5.00 3.08
N LEU A 148 19.01 4.76 4.38
CA LEU A 148 17.91 5.35 5.14
C LEU A 148 18.15 6.85 5.32
N VAL A 149 17.28 7.68 4.72
CA VAL A 149 17.41 9.15 4.74
C VAL A 149 16.77 9.77 5.99
N CYS A 150 15.62 9.24 6.41
CA CYS A 150 14.88 9.64 7.61
C CYS A 150 13.93 8.52 8.03
N GLY A 151 13.43 8.59 9.26
CA GLY A 151 12.65 7.53 9.88
C GLY A 151 13.51 6.65 10.78
N LYS A 152 12.93 5.55 11.23
CA LYS A 152 13.58 4.53 12.06
C LYS A 152 13.23 3.15 11.53
#